data_AF-A0A1F4FM67-F1
#
_entry.id   AF-A0A1F4FM67-F1
#
_cell.length_a   1.000
_cell.length_b   1.000
_cell.length_c   1.000
_cell.angle_alpha   90.00
_cell.angle_beta   90.00
_cell.angle_gamma   90.00
#
_symmetry.space_group_name_H-M   'P 1'
#
loop_
_entity.id
_entity.type
_entity.pdbx_description
1 polymer ?
#
loop_
_entity_poly.entity_id
_entity_poly.type
_entity_poly.pdbx_seq_one_letter_code
_entity_poly.pdbx_strand_id
1 'polypeptide(L)'
;MEPAAARLELLALSGVPLVRPGDDLAPIVLQALRLSGRSLEPGDVLVVAQKIVSKSEDRYVELAAVEPSPKAMELAEVTGKDPALLEVILRESRDVVRVRNDVLIVEHRLGFVLANAGVDASNVGEQGRVLLLPADPDASCRALREKLRGATGTDVGVVINDSWGRAWRLGTIGTALGVSGLPALVDLRGVPDLFGRALRSTEVAVADELAAAASLIMGQAGEGHPLVLARGFPYPGREGRGAHLLRPKSLDLFR
;
A
#
# COMPACT_ATOMS: atom_id res chain seq x y z
N MET A 1 -24.89 -11.18 14.68
CA MET A 1 -24.04 -10.59 13.64
C MET A 1 -24.91 -9.53 12.98
N GLU A 2 -24.63 -8.25 13.20
CA GLU A 2 -25.28 -7.21 12.40
C GLU A 2 -24.99 -7.49 10.91
N PRO A 3 -25.93 -7.20 10.00
CA PRO A 3 -25.75 -7.53 8.60
C PRO A 3 -24.49 -6.85 8.06
N ALA A 4 -23.73 -7.57 7.23
CA ALA A 4 -22.70 -6.96 6.38
C ALA A 4 -23.32 -5.78 5.63
N ALA A 5 -22.60 -4.66 5.56
CA ALA A 5 -23.07 -3.45 4.90
C ALA A 5 -23.73 -3.77 3.55
N ALA A 6 -24.98 -3.36 3.35
CA ALA A 6 -25.74 -3.63 2.12
C ALA A 6 -25.19 -2.89 0.89
N ARG A 7 -24.26 -1.95 1.11
CA ARG A 7 -23.64 -1.11 0.08
C ARG A 7 -22.24 -0.68 0.53
N LEU A 8 -21.28 -0.78 -0.37
CA LEU A 8 -19.95 -0.15 -0.28
C LEU A 8 -19.86 0.94 -1.36
N GLU A 9 -19.60 2.18 -0.96
CA GLU A 9 -19.32 3.29 -1.88
C GLU A 9 -17.82 3.56 -1.90
N LEU A 10 -17.26 3.70 -3.11
CA LEU A 10 -15.88 4.12 -3.34
C LEU A 10 -15.89 5.40 -4.15
N LEU A 11 -15.28 6.46 -3.61
CA LEU A 11 -15.20 7.76 -4.25
C LEU A 11 -13.74 8.23 -4.32
N ALA A 12 -13.22 8.39 -5.54
CA ALA A 12 -11.96 9.06 -5.78
C ALA A 12 -12.11 10.55 -5.45
N LEU A 13 -11.26 11.07 -4.56
CA LEU A 13 -11.28 12.47 -4.18
C LEU A 13 -10.54 13.31 -5.23
N SER A 14 -11.16 14.40 -5.64
CA SER A 14 -10.60 15.33 -6.63
C SER A 14 -9.78 16.44 -5.98
N GLY A 15 -8.96 17.12 -6.79
CA GLY A 15 -8.25 18.33 -6.36
C GLY A 15 -7.03 18.07 -5.46
N VAL A 16 -6.47 16.87 -5.52
CA VAL A 16 -5.20 16.57 -4.84
C VAL A 16 -4.04 17.20 -5.63
N PRO A 17 -3.22 18.07 -5.03
CA PRO A 17 -2.08 18.67 -5.70
C PRO A 17 -0.94 17.66 -5.90
N LEU A 18 0.07 18.04 -6.69
CA LEU A 18 1.33 17.30 -6.73
C LEU A 18 2.05 17.44 -5.38
N VAL A 19 2.07 16.35 -4.61
CA VAL A 19 2.72 16.29 -3.30
C VAL A 19 4.23 16.40 -3.42
N ARG A 20 4.83 17.19 -2.53
CA ARG A 20 6.26 17.48 -2.44
C ARG A 20 6.85 16.96 -1.13
N PRO A 21 8.18 16.80 -1.06
CA PRO A 21 8.90 16.56 0.19
C PRO A 21 8.47 17.53 1.30
N GLY A 22 8.08 16.96 2.45
CA GLY A 22 7.68 17.72 3.65
C GLY A 22 6.22 18.18 3.70
N ASP A 23 5.42 17.95 2.65
CA ASP A 23 4.00 18.31 2.67
C ASP A 23 3.23 17.51 3.74
N ASP A 24 2.34 18.18 4.48
CA ASP A 24 1.40 17.50 5.38
C ASP A 24 0.19 16.99 4.60
N LEU A 25 0.01 15.66 4.60
CA LEU A 25 -1.10 15.03 3.89
C LEU A 25 -2.47 15.31 4.53
N ALA A 26 -2.55 15.62 5.82
CA ALA A 26 -3.85 15.82 6.46
C ALA A 26 -4.61 17.04 5.91
N PRO A 27 -4.01 18.25 5.81
CA PRO A 27 -4.62 19.39 5.11
C PRO A 27 -5.02 19.09 3.67
N ILE A 28 -4.19 18.34 2.94
CA ILE A 28 -4.46 17.95 1.55
C ILE A 28 -5.71 17.07 1.45
N VAL A 29 -5.83 16.06 2.31
CA VAL A 29 -7.00 15.18 2.39
C VAL A 29 -8.26 15.98 2.71
N LEU A 30 -8.20 16.87 3.71
CA LEU A 30 -9.34 17.71 4.11
C LEU A 30 -9.78 18.64 2.97
N GLN A 31 -8.85 19.20 2.22
CA GLN A 31 -9.15 19.99 1.03
C GLN A 31 -9.80 19.15 -0.06
N ALA A 32 -9.28 17.96 -0.33
CA ALA A 32 -9.82 17.05 -1.36
C ALA A 32 -11.24 16.58 -1.02
N LEU A 33 -11.51 16.29 0.25
CA LEU A 33 -12.86 16.00 0.76
C LEU A 33 -13.82 17.16 0.50
N ARG A 34 -13.43 18.38 0.88
CA ARG A 34 -14.23 19.60 0.68
C ARG A 34 -14.53 19.84 -0.80
N LEU A 35 -13.53 19.73 -1.67
CA LEU A 35 -13.69 19.91 -3.13
C LEU A 35 -14.59 18.84 -3.75
N SER A 36 -14.59 17.64 -3.17
CA SER A 36 -15.44 16.53 -3.60
C SER A 36 -16.84 16.57 -2.96
N GLY A 37 -17.17 17.62 -2.19
CA GLY A 37 -18.45 17.75 -1.50
C GLY A 37 -18.71 16.62 -0.49
N ARG A 38 -17.66 16.18 0.22
CA ARG A 38 -17.71 15.11 1.21
C ARG A 38 -17.13 15.55 2.55
N SER A 39 -17.55 14.87 3.60
CA SER A 39 -17.00 14.93 4.95
C SER A 39 -16.74 13.50 5.44
N LEU A 40 -15.82 13.35 6.39
CA LEU A 40 -15.58 12.06 7.05
C LEU A 40 -16.75 11.71 7.99
N GLU A 41 -17.20 10.47 7.90
CA GLU A 41 -18.21 9.87 8.78
C GLU A 41 -17.61 8.70 9.58
N PRO A 42 -18.15 8.39 10.78
CA PRO A 42 -17.70 7.23 11.54
C PRO A 42 -17.79 5.94 10.71
N GLY A 43 -16.70 5.17 10.68
CA GLY A 43 -16.61 3.94 9.89
C GLY A 43 -16.17 4.13 8.43
N ASP A 44 -15.95 5.37 7.98
CA ASP A 44 -15.26 5.62 6.72
C ASP A 44 -13.83 5.06 6.77
N VAL A 45 -13.32 4.67 5.61
CA VAL A 45 -11.92 4.30 5.42
C VAL A 45 -11.35 5.16 4.30
N LEU A 46 -10.24 5.85 4.58
CA LEU A 46 -9.45 6.55 3.58
C LEU A 46 -8.37 5.62 3.03
N VAL A 47 -8.42 5.34 1.72
CA VAL A 47 -7.36 4.62 1.03
C VAL A 47 -6.46 5.63 0.31
N VAL A 48 -5.16 5.54 0.56
CA VAL A 48 -4.13 6.49 0.15
C VAL A 48 -3.10 5.76 -0.71
N ALA A 49 -2.89 6.21 -1.94
CA ALA A 49 -1.84 5.68 -2.79
C ALA A 49 -0.48 5.97 -2.14
N GLN A 50 0.40 4.96 -2.05
CA GLN A 50 1.68 5.10 -1.37
C GLN A 50 2.50 6.27 -1.93
N LYS A 51 2.40 6.55 -3.24
CA LYS A 51 3.28 7.52 -3.91
C LYS A 51 3.21 8.87 -3.23
N ILE A 52 2.03 9.34 -2.83
CA ILE A 52 1.93 10.64 -2.17
C ILE A 52 2.50 10.62 -0.74
N VAL A 53 2.46 9.48 -0.07
CA VAL A 53 3.10 9.27 1.23
C VAL A 53 4.62 9.30 1.09
N SER A 54 5.17 8.47 0.20
CA SER A 54 6.60 8.43 -0.08
C SER A 54 7.16 9.78 -0.52
N LYS A 55 6.38 10.55 -1.31
CA LYS A 55 6.73 11.92 -1.68
C LYS A 55 6.77 12.86 -0.48
N SER A 56 5.75 12.84 0.37
CA SER A 56 5.72 13.67 1.59
C SER A 56 6.87 13.33 2.55
N GLU A 57 7.27 12.06 2.62
CA GLU A 57 8.36 11.55 3.44
C GLU A 57 9.75 11.71 2.81
N ASP A 58 9.85 12.37 1.65
CA ASP A 58 11.09 12.54 0.88
C ASP A 58 11.85 11.21 0.63
N ARG A 59 11.12 10.15 0.30
CA ARG A 59 11.66 8.80 0.05
C ARG A 59 12.33 8.68 -1.33
N TYR A 60 12.92 9.76 -1.82
CA TYR A 60 13.56 9.78 -3.12
C TYR A 60 15.04 9.41 -3.05
N VAL A 61 15.57 8.86 -4.15
CA VAL A 61 17.01 8.59 -4.33
C VAL A 61 17.44 9.03 -5.72
N GLU A 62 18.53 9.79 -5.79
CA GLU A 62 19.21 10.14 -7.04
C GLU A 62 20.13 8.99 -7.45
N LEU A 63 19.86 8.32 -8.57
CA LEU A 63 20.65 7.17 -9.02
C LEU A 63 22.10 7.57 -9.35
N ALA A 64 22.32 8.79 -9.85
CA ALA A 64 23.66 9.29 -10.15
C ALA A 64 24.58 9.42 -8.92
N ALA A 65 24.00 9.47 -7.72
CA ALA A 65 24.74 9.53 -6.46
C ALA A 65 24.95 8.14 -5.81
N VAL A 66 24.51 7.06 -6.47
CA VAL A 66 24.59 5.70 -5.93
C VAL A 66 25.78 4.98 -6.52
N GLU A 67 26.72 4.59 -5.65
CA GLU A 67 27.81 3.69 -5.99
C GLU A 67 27.34 2.22 -5.91
N PRO A 68 27.32 1.46 -7.02
CA PRO A 68 26.88 0.08 -7.02
C PRO A 68 27.87 -0.87 -6.34
N SER A 69 27.36 -1.79 -5.49
CA SER A 69 28.17 -2.86 -4.92
C SER A 69 28.52 -3.94 -5.95
N PRO A 70 29.55 -4.80 -5.70
CA PRO A 70 29.83 -5.95 -6.57
C PRO A 70 28.62 -6.84 -6.82
N LYS A 71 27.77 -7.05 -5.80
CA LYS A 71 26.52 -7.80 -5.92
C LYS A 71 25.52 -7.13 -6.86
N ALA A 72 25.41 -5.80 -6.82
CA ALA A 72 24.54 -5.06 -7.74
C ALA A 72 25.05 -5.17 -9.18
N MET A 73 26.37 -5.15 -9.39
CA MET A 73 26.98 -5.35 -10.71
C MET A 73 26.73 -6.77 -11.26
N GLU A 74 26.87 -7.81 -10.43
CA GLU A 74 26.55 -9.19 -10.81
C GLU A 74 25.07 -9.34 -11.20
N LEU A 75 24.16 -8.74 -10.44
CA LEU A 75 22.73 -8.74 -10.78
C LEU A 75 22.43 -7.96 -12.06
N ALA A 76 23.22 -6.93 -12.39
CA ALA A 76 23.06 -6.17 -13.62
C ALA A 76 23.35 -7.03 -14.85
N GLU A 77 24.36 -7.89 -14.79
CA GLU A 77 24.67 -8.84 -15.87
C GLU A 77 23.52 -9.81 -16.14
N VAL A 78 22.82 -10.25 -15.10
CA VAL A 78 21.70 -11.20 -15.21
C VAL A 78 20.40 -10.51 -15.61
N THR A 79 20.15 -9.32 -15.07
CA THR A 79 18.86 -8.64 -15.23
C THR A 79 18.82 -7.63 -16.37
N GLY A 80 19.97 -7.12 -16.82
CA GLY A 80 20.06 -6.02 -17.78
C GLY A 80 19.73 -4.63 -17.22
N LYS A 81 19.49 -4.52 -15.91
CA LYS A 81 19.12 -3.27 -15.24
C LYS A 81 20.35 -2.42 -14.88
N ASP A 82 20.11 -1.13 -14.68
CA ASP A 82 21.09 -0.20 -14.13
C ASP A 82 21.62 -0.71 -12.75
N PRO A 83 22.94 -0.90 -12.60
CA PRO A 83 23.54 -1.28 -11.32
C PRO A 83 23.20 -0.33 -10.16
N ALA A 84 23.06 0.97 -10.41
CA ALA A 84 22.69 1.94 -9.37
C ALA A 84 21.26 1.69 -8.86
N LEU A 85 20.33 1.38 -9.77
CA LEU A 85 18.97 0.97 -9.41
C LEU A 85 18.97 -0.33 -8.60
N LEU A 86 19.74 -1.32 -9.04
CA LEU A 86 19.86 -2.61 -8.34
C LEU A 86 20.43 -2.45 -6.94
N GLU A 87 21.41 -1.57 -6.77
CA GLU A 87 21.96 -1.22 -5.47
C GLU A 87 20.89 -0.61 -4.55
N VAL A 88 20.07 0.32 -5.05
CA VAL A 88 18.95 0.87 -4.28
C VAL A 88 17.94 -0.22 -3.89
N ILE A 89 17.59 -1.11 -4.82
CA ILE A 89 16.70 -2.25 -4.54
C ILE A 89 17.30 -3.14 -3.44
N LEU A 90 18.60 -3.44 -3.51
CA LEU A 90 19.28 -4.27 -2.51
C LEU A 90 19.31 -3.61 -1.13
N ARG A 91 19.51 -2.29 -1.04
CA ARG A 91 19.48 -1.53 0.23
C ARG A 91 18.12 -1.60 0.92
N GLU A 92 17.03 -1.66 0.16
CA GLU A 92 15.67 -1.82 0.69
C GLU A 92 15.24 -3.30 0.83
N SER A 93 16.15 -4.25 0.60
CA SER A 93 15.85 -5.70 0.61
C SER A 93 16.58 -6.45 1.72
N ARG A 94 15.90 -7.45 2.30
CA ARG A 94 16.50 -8.46 3.19
C ARG A 94 17.06 -9.65 2.45
N ASP A 95 16.38 -10.06 1.38
CA ASP A 95 16.70 -11.28 0.66
C ASP A 95 16.34 -11.15 -0.83
N VAL A 96 17.09 -11.83 -1.68
CA VAL A 96 16.79 -11.97 -3.11
C VAL A 96 16.08 -13.29 -3.32
N VAL A 97 14.78 -13.24 -3.59
CA VAL A 97 13.93 -14.43 -3.70
C VAL A 97 14.06 -15.07 -5.08
N ARG A 98 14.08 -14.25 -6.13
CA ARG A 98 14.20 -14.74 -7.50
C ARG A 98 14.82 -13.69 -8.42
N VAL A 99 15.70 -14.15 -9.31
CA VAL A 99 16.27 -13.32 -10.38
C VAL A 99 16.08 -14.06 -11.69
N ARG A 100 15.55 -13.36 -12.70
CA ARG A 100 15.47 -13.84 -14.08
C ARG A 100 15.17 -12.65 -14.99
N ASN A 101 15.95 -12.44 -16.05
CA ASN A 101 15.70 -11.52 -17.18
C ASN A 101 14.71 -10.37 -16.88
N ASP A 102 15.22 -9.18 -16.57
CA ASP A 102 14.44 -7.98 -16.15
C ASP A 102 13.58 -8.11 -14.89
N VAL A 103 13.46 -9.29 -14.29
CA VAL A 103 12.69 -9.55 -13.07
C VAL A 103 13.63 -9.81 -11.90
N LEU A 104 13.46 -9.01 -10.86
CA LEU A 104 14.09 -9.16 -9.57
C LEU A 104 13.00 -9.16 -8.50
N ILE A 105 12.73 -10.32 -7.89
CA ILE A 105 11.81 -10.47 -6.77
C ILE A 105 12.64 -10.56 -5.49
N VAL A 106 12.29 -9.72 -4.52
CA VAL A 106 13.02 -9.57 -3.25
C VAL A 106 12.05 -9.57 -2.09
N GLU A 107 12.54 -9.92 -0.91
CA GLU A 107 11.88 -9.59 0.34
C GLU A 107 12.33 -8.19 0.76
N HIS A 108 11.42 -7.22 0.71
CA HIS A 108 11.66 -5.86 1.20
C HIS A 108 11.98 -5.86 2.71
N ARG A 109 12.68 -4.86 3.21
CA ARG A 109 12.96 -4.69 4.65
C ARG A 109 11.71 -4.57 5.55
N LEU A 110 10.54 -4.33 4.95
CA LEU A 110 9.24 -4.32 5.61
C LEU A 110 8.54 -5.70 5.57
N GLY A 111 9.12 -6.69 4.87
CA GLY A 111 8.64 -8.07 4.77
C GLY A 111 7.78 -8.38 3.54
N PHE A 112 7.44 -7.37 2.72
CA PHE A 112 6.74 -7.58 1.44
C PHE A 112 7.61 -8.37 0.46
N VAL A 113 7.00 -9.30 -0.29
CA VAL A 113 7.67 -10.02 -1.37
C VAL A 113 7.14 -9.51 -2.69
N LEU A 114 7.96 -8.73 -3.40
CA LEU A 114 7.54 -7.97 -4.55
C LEU A 114 8.70 -7.74 -5.52
N ALA A 115 8.36 -7.27 -6.72
CA ALA A 115 9.35 -6.87 -7.70
C ALA A 115 10.09 -5.60 -7.27
N ASN A 116 11.41 -5.57 -7.47
CA ASN A 116 12.26 -4.39 -7.32
C ASN A 116 12.10 -3.66 -5.97
N ALA A 117 11.78 -4.37 -4.88
CA ALA A 117 11.58 -3.75 -3.55
C ALA A 117 10.48 -2.66 -3.51
N GLY A 118 9.58 -2.61 -4.51
CA GLY A 118 8.61 -1.52 -4.62
C GLY A 118 9.23 -0.16 -4.99
N VAL A 119 10.50 -0.16 -5.41
CA VAL A 119 11.18 1.03 -5.93
C VAL A 119 10.57 1.37 -7.29
N ASP A 120 10.06 2.60 -7.39
CA ASP A 120 9.34 3.08 -8.57
C ASP A 120 10.07 4.25 -9.22
N ALA A 121 10.18 4.22 -10.55
CA ALA A 121 10.75 5.28 -11.38
C ALA A 121 9.66 6.07 -12.16
N SER A 122 8.38 5.69 -12.02
CA SER A 122 7.25 6.31 -12.70
C SER A 122 6.57 7.37 -11.84
N ASN A 123 6.09 8.45 -12.48
CA ASN A 123 5.43 9.59 -11.82
C ASN A 123 6.29 10.29 -10.75
N VAL A 124 7.62 10.26 -10.89
CA VAL A 124 8.61 10.85 -9.97
C VAL A 124 9.15 12.22 -10.42
N GLY A 125 8.65 12.75 -11.55
CA GLY A 125 8.95 14.10 -12.05
C GLY A 125 10.29 14.20 -12.80
N GLU A 126 11.40 13.99 -12.10
CA GLU A 126 12.76 14.17 -12.62
C GLU A 126 13.36 12.86 -13.15
N GLN A 127 14.10 12.93 -14.27
CA GLN A 127 14.82 11.78 -14.81
C GLN A 127 16.02 11.42 -13.92
N GLY A 128 16.28 10.13 -13.73
CA GLY A 128 17.40 9.66 -12.90
C GLY A 128 17.10 9.57 -11.39
N ARG A 129 15.88 9.91 -10.98
CA ARG A 129 15.39 9.78 -9.61
C ARG A 129 14.46 8.58 -9.47
N VAL A 130 14.51 7.90 -8.34
CA VAL A 130 13.55 6.83 -7.97
C VAL A 130 12.90 7.13 -6.63
N LEU A 131 11.74 6.53 -6.40
CA LEU A 131 10.96 6.67 -5.17
C LEU A 131 10.87 5.33 -4.46
N LEU A 132 11.29 5.29 -3.20
CA LEU A 132 11.19 4.12 -2.33
C LEU A 132 9.80 4.06 -1.69
N LEU A 133 9.44 2.90 -1.15
CA LEU A 133 8.26 2.78 -0.28
C LEU A 133 8.38 3.67 0.97
N PRO A 134 7.24 4.00 1.62
CA PRO A 134 7.24 4.73 2.89
C PRO A 134 8.13 4.04 3.93
N ALA A 135 8.72 4.82 4.84
CA ALA A 135 9.67 4.27 5.81
C ALA A 135 9.00 3.25 6.76
N ASP A 136 7.80 3.60 7.24
CA ASP A 136 6.89 2.76 8.03
C ASP A 136 5.42 3.10 7.67
N PRO A 137 4.82 2.39 6.69
CA PRO A 137 3.46 2.66 6.22
C PRO A 137 2.39 2.59 7.33
N ASP A 138 2.55 1.71 8.32
CA ASP A 138 1.61 1.62 9.44
C ASP A 138 1.69 2.87 10.33
N ALA A 139 2.90 3.40 10.57
CA ALA A 139 3.08 4.66 11.29
C ALA A 139 2.48 5.84 10.53
N SER A 140 2.67 5.91 9.21
CA SER A 140 2.10 6.96 8.37
C SER A 140 0.56 6.91 8.38
N CYS A 141 -0.04 5.72 8.36
CA CYS A 141 -1.50 5.55 8.53
C CYS A 141 -1.98 6.07 9.89
N ARG A 142 -1.29 5.72 10.99
CA ARG A 142 -1.64 6.21 12.33
C ARG A 142 -1.54 7.73 12.44
N ALA A 143 -0.43 8.31 12.00
CA ALA A 143 -0.22 9.75 12.05
C ALA A 143 -1.28 10.51 11.24
N LEU A 144 -1.61 10.05 10.02
CA LEU A 144 -2.66 10.65 9.20
C LEU A 144 -4.03 10.55 9.87
N ARG A 145 -4.40 9.36 10.38
CA ARG A 145 -5.66 9.16 11.11
C ARG A 145 -5.77 10.08 12.32
N GLU A 146 -4.72 10.19 13.13
CA GLU A 146 -4.71 11.04 14.32
C GLU A 146 -4.91 12.52 13.97
N LYS A 147 -4.23 13.01 12.93
CA LYS A 147 -4.41 14.39 12.44
C LYS A 147 -5.82 14.64 11.90
N LEU A 148 -6.37 13.70 11.12
CA LEU A 148 -7.74 13.81 10.61
C LEU A 148 -8.75 13.81 11.76
N ARG A 149 -8.59 12.93 12.75
CA ARG A 149 -9.42 12.89 13.95
C ARG A 149 -9.32 14.17 14.75
N GLY A 150 -8.11 14.72 14.94
CA GLY A 150 -7.91 16.00 15.62
C GLY A 150 -8.59 17.17 14.91
N ALA A 151 -8.57 17.19 13.57
CA ALA A 151 -9.16 18.25 12.77
C ALA A 151 -10.69 18.15 12.59
N THR A 152 -11.24 16.94 12.60
CA THR A 152 -12.66 16.69 12.25
C THR A 152 -13.50 16.18 13.41
N GLY A 153 -12.88 15.63 14.45
CA GLY A 153 -13.55 14.89 15.52
C GLY A 153 -14.00 13.48 15.12
N THR A 154 -13.86 13.09 13.84
CA THR A 154 -14.29 11.78 13.33
C THR A 154 -13.13 10.79 13.35
N ASP A 155 -13.38 9.59 13.88
CA ASP A 155 -12.44 8.48 13.80
C ASP A 155 -12.72 7.62 12.56
N VAL A 156 -11.70 7.43 11.73
CA VAL A 156 -11.78 6.73 10.44
C VAL A 156 -10.66 5.69 10.31
N GLY A 157 -10.85 4.72 9.43
CA GLY A 157 -9.77 3.84 8.98
C GLY A 157 -8.86 4.55 7.98
N VAL A 158 -7.59 4.16 7.94
CA VAL A 158 -6.63 4.58 6.91
C VAL A 158 -5.90 3.34 6.37
N VAL A 159 -5.84 3.22 5.05
CA VAL A 159 -5.05 2.21 4.34
C VAL A 159 -4.10 2.94 3.39
N ILE A 160 -2.82 2.60 3.43
CA ILE A 160 -1.88 2.96 2.37
C ILE A 160 -1.74 1.76 1.44
N ASN A 161 -2.00 1.93 0.13
CA ASN A 161 -1.87 0.85 -0.85
C ASN A 161 -0.78 1.14 -1.90
N ASP A 162 -0.29 0.07 -2.52
CA ASP A 162 0.56 0.12 -3.70
C ASP A 162 0.14 -0.92 -4.71
N SER A 163 0.57 -0.75 -5.95
CA SER A 163 0.28 -1.66 -7.05
C SER A 163 1.43 -2.62 -7.28
N TRP A 164 1.23 -3.92 -7.07
CA TRP A 164 2.22 -4.92 -7.47
C TRP A 164 1.60 -6.19 -8.03
N GLY A 165 2.44 -7.01 -8.67
CA GLY A 165 2.06 -8.29 -9.24
C GLY A 165 1.84 -9.36 -8.17
N ARG A 166 1.37 -10.53 -8.61
CA ARG A 166 1.10 -11.68 -7.72
C ARG A 166 1.37 -12.99 -8.44
N ALA A 167 1.66 -14.03 -7.66
CA ALA A 167 1.96 -15.34 -8.23
C ALA A 167 0.78 -15.89 -9.07
N TRP A 168 1.13 -16.63 -10.12
CA TRP A 168 0.24 -17.40 -11.00
C TRP A 168 -0.78 -16.60 -11.83
N ARG A 169 -0.86 -15.27 -11.71
CA ARG A 169 -1.78 -14.44 -12.49
C ARG A 169 -1.07 -13.24 -13.10
N LEU A 170 -1.48 -12.88 -14.31
CA LEU A 170 -1.03 -11.67 -14.99
C LEU A 170 -1.76 -10.43 -14.42
N GLY A 171 -1.08 -9.29 -14.48
CA GLY A 171 -1.58 -7.99 -14.02
C GLY A 171 -1.26 -7.66 -12.56
N THR A 172 -1.17 -6.37 -12.26
CA THR A 172 -1.03 -5.82 -10.92
C THR A 172 -2.39 -5.56 -10.28
N ILE A 173 -2.43 -5.53 -8.95
CA ILE A 173 -3.58 -5.07 -8.17
C ILE A 173 -3.10 -4.17 -7.04
N GLY A 174 -3.99 -3.31 -6.54
CA GLY A 174 -3.76 -2.62 -5.28
C GLY A 174 -3.66 -3.62 -4.13
N THR A 175 -2.62 -3.49 -3.31
CA THR A 175 -2.37 -4.29 -2.11
C THR A 175 -2.05 -3.35 -0.95
N ALA A 176 -2.49 -3.67 0.26
CA ALA A 176 -2.26 -2.82 1.42
C ALA A 176 -0.80 -2.93 1.91
N LEU A 177 -0.16 -1.78 2.12
CA LEU A 177 1.15 -1.66 2.77
C LEU A 177 1.01 -1.36 4.27
N GLY A 178 0.10 -0.44 4.60
CA GLY A 178 -0.09 0.08 5.94
C GLY A 178 -1.57 0.19 6.27
N VAL A 179 -1.90 -0.03 7.54
CA VAL A 179 -3.29 -0.06 8.04
C VAL A 179 -3.37 0.62 9.41
N SER A 180 -4.43 1.41 9.65
CA SER A 180 -4.76 1.97 10.96
C SER A 180 -6.27 2.13 11.12
N GLY A 181 -6.83 1.75 12.26
CA GLY A 181 -8.27 1.94 12.55
C GLY A 181 -9.24 0.96 11.89
N LEU A 182 -8.74 -0.05 11.18
CA LEU A 182 -9.51 -1.16 10.63
C LEU A 182 -8.74 -2.49 10.73
N PRO A 183 -9.43 -3.65 10.78
CA PRO A 183 -8.76 -4.95 10.69
C PRO A 183 -8.07 -5.09 9.33
N ALA A 184 -6.85 -5.61 9.33
CA ALA A 184 -6.17 -6.01 8.10
C ALA A 184 -6.58 -7.42 7.66
N LEU A 185 -6.63 -8.34 8.61
CA LEU A 185 -7.01 -9.74 8.46
C LEU A 185 -8.17 -10.07 9.40
N VAL A 186 -9.18 -10.77 8.90
CA VAL A 186 -10.33 -11.25 9.68
C VAL A 186 -10.33 -12.77 9.71
N ASP A 187 -10.21 -13.33 10.91
CA ASP A 187 -10.30 -14.78 11.13
C ASP A 187 -11.75 -15.20 11.26
N LEU A 188 -12.21 -16.03 10.32
CA LEU A 188 -13.57 -16.58 10.31
C LEU A 188 -13.58 -18.07 10.72
N ARG A 189 -12.46 -18.64 11.18
CA ARG A 189 -12.44 -20.01 11.69
C ARG A 189 -13.39 -20.15 12.87
N GLY A 190 -14.16 -21.24 12.88
CA GLY A 190 -15.21 -21.47 13.87
C GLY A 190 -16.55 -20.80 13.55
N VAL A 191 -16.59 -19.78 12.67
CA VAL A 191 -17.85 -19.16 12.23
C VAL A 191 -18.65 -20.18 11.41
N PRO A 192 -19.96 -20.36 11.68
CA PRO A 192 -20.79 -21.30 10.92
C PRO A 192 -21.03 -20.79 9.50
N ASP A 193 -21.00 -21.71 8.53
CA ASP A 193 -21.45 -21.47 7.16
C ASP A 193 -22.99 -21.45 7.06
N LEU A 194 -23.50 -21.30 5.83
CA LEU A 194 -24.93 -21.31 5.50
C LEU A 194 -25.68 -22.58 5.98
N PHE A 195 -24.98 -23.65 6.30
CA PHE A 195 -25.54 -24.93 6.74
C PHE A 195 -25.10 -25.28 8.18
N GLY A 196 -24.59 -24.30 8.94
CA GLY A 196 -24.21 -24.47 10.34
C GLY A 196 -22.85 -25.15 10.57
N ARG A 197 -22.06 -25.41 9.51
CA ARG A 197 -20.74 -26.05 9.64
C ARG A 197 -19.69 -25.00 9.92
N ALA A 198 -18.87 -25.22 10.94
CA ALA A 198 -17.77 -24.31 11.27
C ALA A 198 -16.72 -24.25 10.15
N LEU A 199 -16.36 -23.02 9.72
CA LEU A 199 -15.24 -22.77 8.82
C LEU A 199 -13.92 -23.20 9.48
N ARG A 200 -12.99 -23.79 8.71
CA ARG A 200 -11.76 -24.39 9.26
C ARG A 200 -10.48 -23.60 8.98
N SER A 201 -10.41 -22.91 7.85
CA SER A 201 -9.17 -22.27 7.37
C SER A 201 -9.42 -20.88 6.79
N THR A 202 -10.59 -20.29 7.04
CA THR A 202 -10.99 -19.05 6.38
C THR A 202 -10.46 -17.86 7.17
N GLU A 203 -9.45 -17.22 6.61
CA GLU A 203 -8.97 -15.90 7.01
C GLU A 203 -9.12 -14.97 5.79
N VAL A 204 -9.68 -13.78 5.99
CA VAL A 204 -9.99 -12.83 4.91
C VAL A 204 -9.07 -11.63 5.03
N ALA A 205 -8.29 -11.35 3.98
CA ALA A 205 -7.41 -10.20 3.86
C ALA A 205 -8.22 -8.94 3.48
N VAL A 206 -9.09 -8.49 4.38
CA VAL A 206 -10.09 -7.45 4.11
C VAL A 206 -9.47 -6.10 3.73
N ALA A 207 -8.27 -5.79 4.22
CA ALA A 207 -7.54 -4.59 3.81
C ALA A 207 -7.02 -4.69 2.37
N ASP A 208 -6.61 -5.88 1.91
CA ASP A 208 -6.21 -6.10 0.51
C ASP A 208 -7.42 -6.07 -0.43
N GLU A 209 -8.57 -6.63 -0.03
CA GLU A 209 -9.82 -6.52 -0.80
C GLU A 209 -10.20 -5.05 -1.01
N LEU A 210 -10.13 -4.24 0.04
CA LEU A 210 -10.42 -2.81 -0.03
C LEU A 210 -9.37 -2.04 -0.85
N ALA A 211 -8.08 -2.34 -0.67
CA ALA A 211 -6.98 -1.73 -1.42
C ALA A 211 -7.10 -2.02 -2.93
N ALA A 212 -7.46 -3.26 -3.30
CA ALA A 212 -7.68 -3.65 -4.68
C ALA A 212 -8.89 -2.93 -5.28
N ALA A 213 -9.99 -2.81 -4.54
CA ALA A 213 -11.18 -2.11 -5.00
C ALA A 213 -10.95 -0.60 -5.17
N ALA A 214 -10.25 0.04 -4.23
CA ALA A 214 -9.85 1.44 -4.35
C ALA A 214 -8.90 1.67 -5.54
N SER A 215 -7.95 0.76 -5.77
CA SER A 215 -7.01 0.83 -6.89
C SER A 215 -7.70 0.83 -8.27
N LEU A 216 -8.89 0.23 -8.39
CA LEU A 216 -9.67 0.26 -9.63
C LEU A 216 -10.06 1.68 -10.05
N ILE A 217 -10.42 2.53 -9.07
CA ILE A 217 -10.86 3.91 -9.33
C ILE A 217 -9.73 4.93 -9.21
N MET A 218 -8.65 4.61 -8.48
CA MET A 218 -7.42 5.42 -8.47
C MET A 218 -6.79 5.49 -9.88
N GLY A 219 -6.94 4.42 -10.66
CA GLY A 219 -6.21 4.25 -11.91
C GLY A 219 -4.77 3.79 -11.68
N GLN A 220 -4.01 3.61 -12.75
CA GLN A 220 -2.63 3.07 -12.69
C GLN A 220 -1.62 3.95 -13.43
N ALA A 221 -2.04 5.11 -13.93
CA ALA A 221 -1.24 5.98 -14.79
C ALA A 221 -1.31 7.45 -14.33
N GLY A 222 -1.94 8.30 -15.15
CA GLY A 222 -1.98 9.77 -14.99
C GLY A 222 -3.32 10.32 -14.52
N GLU A 223 -4.22 9.47 -14.01
CA GLU A 223 -5.59 9.86 -13.63
C GLU A 223 -5.62 10.87 -12.48
N GLY A 224 -4.58 10.89 -11.64
CA GLY A 224 -4.43 11.90 -10.59
C GLY A 224 -5.36 11.71 -9.39
N HIS A 225 -5.77 10.48 -9.09
CA HIS A 225 -6.66 10.15 -7.97
C HIS A 225 -5.96 9.34 -6.86
N PRO A 226 -5.03 9.92 -6.09
CA PRO A 226 -4.28 9.18 -5.07
C PRO A 226 -5.06 8.96 -3.76
N LEU A 227 -6.26 9.49 -3.62
CA LEU A 227 -7.10 9.39 -2.42
C LEU A 227 -8.47 8.84 -2.78
N VAL A 228 -8.90 7.80 -2.06
CA VAL A 228 -10.23 7.21 -2.19
C VAL A 228 -10.90 7.15 -0.83
N LEU A 229 -12.10 7.71 -0.73
CA LEU A 229 -12.98 7.51 0.42
C LEU A 229 -13.82 6.26 0.19
N ALA A 230 -13.75 5.32 1.12
CA ALA A 230 -14.58 4.13 1.17
C ALA A 230 -15.59 4.22 2.32
N ARG A 231 -16.88 4.07 2.01
CA ARG A 231 -17.97 4.16 2.99
C ARG A 231 -18.84 2.91 2.95
N GLY A 232 -19.15 2.38 4.14
CA GLY A 232 -19.86 1.12 4.28
C GLY A 232 -18.93 -0.10 4.29
N PHE A 233 -17.69 0.05 4.77
CA PHE A 233 -16.83 -1.09 5.02
C PHE A 233 -17.47 -1.98 6.10
N PRO A 234 -17.65 -3.28 5.86
CA PRO A 234 -18.56 -4.10 6.66
C PRO A 234 -17.97 -4.60 7.99
N TYR A 235 -16.69 -4.30 8.27
CA TYR A 235 -16.02 -4.76 9.47
C TYR A 235 -15.85 -3.61 10.47
N PRO A 236 -16.06 -3.86 11.77
CA PRO A 236 -15.88 -2.83 12.79
C PRO A 236 -14.42 -2.37 12.86
N GLY A 237 -14.24 -1.10 13.26
CA GLY A 237 -12.92 -0.54 13.50
C GLY A 237 -12.13 -1.35 14.52
N ARG A 238 -10.86 -1.60 14.23
CA ARG A 238 -9.90 -2.32 15.07
C ARG A 238 -8.49 -1.84 14.73
N GLU A 239 -7.57 -1.86 15.68
CA GLU A 239 -6.17 -1.64 15.37
C GLU A 239 -5.59 -2.83 14.58
N GLY A 240 -5.53 -2.67 13.25
CA GLY A 240 -4.80 -3.53 12.33
C GLY A 240 -3.40 -2.99 12.02
N ARG A 241 -2.61 -3.82 11.34
CA ARG A 241 -1.26 -3.52 10.85
C ARG A 241 -1.07 -4.22 9.52
N GLY A 242 -0.38 -3.60 8.56
CA GLY A 242 -0.01 -4.22 7.30
C GLY A 242 0.79 -5.51 7.51
N ALA A 243 1.60 -5.56 8.58
CA ALA A 243 2.34 -6.76 8.96
C ALA A 243 1.46 -8.00 9.21
N HIS A 244 0.18 -7.85 9.56
CA HIS A 244 -0.74 -8.98 9.74
C HIS A 244 -1.09 -9.69 8.42
N LEU A 245 -0.88 -9.04 7.27
CA LEU A 245 -1.08 -9.62 5.93
C LEU A 245 0.14 -10.41 5.45
N LEU A 246 1.30 -10.22 6.09
CA LEU A 246 2.53 -10.87 5.69
C LEU A 246 2.54 -12.32 6.13
N ARG A 247 2.75 -13.22 5.16
CA ARG A 247 2.97 -14.64 5.47
C ARG A 247 4.36 -14.84 6.08
N PRO A 248 4.47 -15.43 7.30
CA PRO A 248 5.75 -15.79 7.88
C PRO A 248 6.51 -16.77 6.98
N LYS A 249 7.84 -16.63 6.90
CA LYS A 249 8.69 -17.50 6.07
C LYS A 249 8.55 -18.99 6.42
N SER A 250 8.33 -19.32 7.71
CA SER A 250 8.09 -20.70 8.16
C SER A 250 6.79 -21.33 7.64
N LEU A 251 5.85 -20.53 7.13
CA LEU A 251 4.58 -20.96 6.56
C LEU A 251 4.52 -20.78 5.04
N ASP A 252 5.59 -20.25 4.43
CA ASP A 252 5.62 -19.96 3.00
C ASP A 252 6.16 -21.16 2.22
N LEU A 253 5.30 -21.83 1.46
CA LEU A 253 5.68 -23.02 0.69
C LEU A 253 6.39 -22.68 -0.63
N PHE A 254 6.52 -21.40 -0.98
CA PHE A 254 7.05 -20.95 -2.27
C PHE A 254 8.43 -20.29 -2.19
N ARG A 255 8.97 -20.05 -0.99
CA ARG A 255 10.28 -19.42 -0.76
C ARG A 255 10.95 -19.89 0.52
#